data_AF-A0A355SJM8-F1
#
_entry.id   AF-A0A355SJM8-F1
#
_cell.length_a   1.000
_cell.length_b   1.000
_cell.length_c   1.000
_cell.angle_alpha   90.00
_cell.angle_beta   90.00
_cell.angle_gamma   90.00
#
_symmetry.space_group_name_H-M   'P 1'
#
loop_
_entity.id
_entity.type
_entity.pdbx_description
1 polymer ?
#
loop_
_entity_poly.entity_id
_entity_poly.type
_entity_poly.pdbx_seq_one_letter_code
_entity_poly.pdbx_strand_id
1 'polypeptide(L)'
;MTRKLIALFIITAFIFLSGCSLIRNIKGNRKILGPQGKNPSSSDNAKDNNTVPPKQSTNGNNENKIQPKTNGTDPVKKQLDSMTLDEKLGQMVITGIDSYTADGNALKMINSYHVGGFIVLSQNVKNTSQLLGLLNSLKKANSKNKIPLFISVDEEGGRISRMPAEFANFPPNSTIGRANNAAFSYKVGVAIAHKIKSFGFNMDFAPVLDINSNPENPVIG
;
A
#
# COMPACT_ATOMS: atom_id res chain seq x y z
N MET A 1 -33.90 -20.40 -44.11
CA MET A 1 -33.20 -20.09 -42.84
C MET A 1 -32.59 -21.36 -42.25
N THR A 2 -31.65 -22.06 -42.93
CA THR A 2 -31.11 -23.35 -42.41
C THR A 2 -29.82 -23.83 -43.11
N ARG A 3 -28.92 -22.92 -43.52
CA ARG A 3 -27.59 -23.33 -44.07
C ARG A 3 -26.39 -22.59 -43.51
N LYS A 4 -26.57 -21.56 -42.67
CA LYS A 4 -25.47 -20.84 -42.00
C LYS A 4 -25.17 -21.32 -40.57
N LEU A 5 -25.95 -22.25 -40.02
CA LEU A 5 -25.82 -22.68 -38.62
C LEU A 5 -24.96 -23.95 -38.43
N ILE A 6 -24.61 -24.65 -39.50
CA ILE A 6 -23.84 -25.91 -39.43
C ILE A 6 -22.33 -25.66 -39.51
N ALA A 7 -21.89 -24.54 -40.08
CA ALA A 7 -20.47 -24.20 -40.19
C ALA A 7 -19.83 -23.70 -38.89
N LEU A 8 -20.62 -23.30 -37.88
CA LEU A 8 -20.10 -22.73 -36.63
C LEU A 8 -19.80 -23.78 -35.54
N PHE A 9 -20.27 -25.02 -35.70
CA PHE A 9 -20.04 -26.10 -34.73
C PHE A 9 -18.79 -26.96 -34.99
N ILE A 10 -18.14 -26.82 -36.15
CA ILE A 10 -16.95 -27.60 -36.50
C ILE A 10 -15.63 -26.89 -36.09
N ILE A 11 -15.68 -25.57 -35.86
CA ILE A 11 -14.48 -24.78 -35.50
C ILE A 11 -14.19 -24.79 -33.99
N THR A 12 -15.16 -25.16 -33.14
CA THR A 12 -14.99 -25.23 -31.68
C THR A 12 -14.41 -26.55 -31.16
N ALA A 13 -14.13 -27.53 -32.03
CA ALA A 13 -13.61 -28.85 -31.62
C ALA A 13 -12.09 -29.05 -31.82
N PHE A 14 -11.33 -28.04 -32.27
CA PHE A 14 -9.92 -28.22 -32.66
C PHE A 14 -8.88 -27.44 -31.84
N ILE A 15 -9.25 -26.81 -30.72
CA ILE A 15 -8.28 -26.10 -29.83
C ILE A 15 -8.27 -26.69 -28.41
N PHE A 16 -8.66 -27.96 -28.27
CA PHE A 16 -8.59 -28.68 -26.98
C PHE A 16 -7.73 -29.94 -27.09
N LEU A 17 -6.54 -29.85 -27.69
CA LEU A 17 -5.59 -30.98 -27.66
C LEU A 17 -4.15 -30.49 -27.91
N SER A 18 -3.53 -29.84 -26.92
CA SER A 18 -2.06 -29.73 -26.79
C SER A 18 -1.70 -29.11 -25.43
N GLY A 19 -1.13 -29.90 -24.51
CA GLY A 19 -0.55 -29.31 -23.30
C GLY A 19 -0.34 -30.19 -22.08
N CYS A 20 -0.22 -31.52 -22.19
CA CYS A 20 0.24 -32.37 -21.08
C CYS A 20 1.46 -33.19 -21.51
N SER A 21 2.68 -32.67 -21.24
CA SER A 21 3.88 -33.46 -20.90
C SER A 21 5.11 -32.58 -20.87
N LEU A 22 5.51 -32.09 -19.69
CA LEU A 22 6.94 -31.94 -19.38
C LEU A 22 7.16 -31.82 -17.86
N ILE A 23 7.15 -32.97 -17.16
CA ILE A 23 7.83 -33.10 -15.86
C ILE A 23 8.77 -34.29 -15.98
N ARG A 24 10.06 -34.02 -16.21
CA ARG A 24 11.16 -34.94 -15.91
C ARG A 24 12.11 -34.28 -14.93
N ASN A 25 11.89 -34.61 -13.67
CA ASN A 25 12.88 -35.22 -12.77
C ASN A 25 14.35 -34.81 -12.99
N ILE A 26 14.82 -33.82 -12.22
CA ILE A 26 16.25 -33.62 -11.92
C ILE A 26 16.43 -33.90 -10.42
N LYS A 27 16.78 -35.14 -10.10
CA LYS A 27 17.47 -35.50 -8.84
C LYS A 27 18.96 -35.51 -9.14
N GLY A 28 19.74 -34.74 -8.41
CA GLY A 28 21.20 -34.86 -8.45
C GLY A 28 21.96 -33.74 -7.76
N ASN A 29 22.43 -34.03 -6.55
CA ASN A 29 23.59 -33.43 -5.87
C ASN A 29 23.61 -31.92 -5.61
N ARG A 30 23.21 -31.52 -4.39
CA ARG A 30 23.91 -30.46 -3.65
C ARG A 30 24.60 -31.08 -2.43
N LYS A 31 25.93 -31.13 -2.49
CA LYS A 31 26.79 -31.28 -1.32
C LYS A 31 26.52 -30.10 -0.39
N ILE A 32 26.22 -30.42 0.87
CA ILE A 32 26.23 -29.49 1.98
C ILE A 32 27.71 -29.16 2.27
N LEU A 33 28.13 -27.91 2.06
CA LEU A 33 29.33 -27.37 2.69
C LEU A 33 28.86 -26.60 3.94
N GLY A 34 29.16 -27.13 5.12
CA GLY A 34 29.11 -26.37 6.36
C GLY A 34 30.29 -25.41 6.46
N PRO A 35 30.16 -24.27 7.16
CA PRO A 35 31.32 -23.44 7.47
C PRO A 35 32.02 -24.02 8.71
N GLN A 36 33.20 -24.60 8.46
CA GLN A 36 34.22 -24.84 9.48
C GLN A 36 34.75 -23.49 9.98
N GLY A 37 34.64 -23.24 11.28
CA GLY A 37 35.35 -22.16 11.94
C GLY A 37 36.84 -22.46 11.99
N LYS A 38 37.66 -21.43 11.72
CA LYS A 38 39.01 -21.32 12.27
C LYS A 38 39.33 -19.86 12.54
N ASN A 39 39.46 -19.58 13.83
CA ASN A 39 40.19 -18.45 14.40
C ASN A 39 41.70 -18.67 14.16
N PRO A 40 42.48 -17.60 13.97
CA PRO A 40 43.71 -17.49 14.75
C PRO A 40 43.83 -16.13 15.44
N SER A 41 44.14 -16.23 16.72
CA SER A 41 44.58 -15.16 17.62
C SER A 41 45.99 -14.68 17.32
N SER A 42 46.29 -13.51 17.90
CA SER A 42 47.58 -12.86 18.15
C SER A 42 48.00 -11.83 17.10
N SER A 43 48.52 -10.67 17.44
CA SER A 43 48.59 -9.91 18.70
C SER A 43 49.24 -8.59 18.30
N ASP A 44 48.68 -7.44 18.68
CA ASP A 44 49.49 -6.25 18.90
C ASP A 44 48.77 -5.30 19.87
N ASN A 45 49.44 -5.09 21.00
CA ASN A 45 49.09 -4.15 22.05
C ASN A 45 49.60 -2.77 21.66
N ALA A 46 48.73 -1.77 21.62
CA ALA A 46 49.13 -0.38 21.88
C ALA A 46 48.04 0.30 22.71
N LYS A 47 48.49 0.73 23.88
CA LYS A 47 47.73 1.37 24.96
C LYS A 47 47.32 2.78 24.55
N ASP A 48 46.07 3.15 24.78
CA ASP A 48 45.76 4.52 25.21
C ASP A 48 44.55 4.51 26.16
N ASN A 49 44.86 4.76 27.43
CA ASN A 49 43.91 4.89 28.52
C ASN A 49 43.69 6.38 28.73
N ASN A 50 42.48 6.88 28.49
CA ASN A 50 42.04 8.13 29.11
C ASN A 50 40.56 8.06 29.49
N THR A 51 40.34 7.58 30.71
CA THR A 51 39.11 7.73 31.49
C THR A 51 39.09 9.13 32.09
N VAL A 52 38.08 9.94 31.75
CA VAL A 52 37.79 11.21 32.42
C VAL A 52 36.61 10.99 33.39
N PRO A 53 36.71 11.45 34.66
CA PRO A 53 35.77 11.11 35.75
C PRO A 53 34.43 11.88 35.69
N PRO A 54 33.40 11.44 36.45
CA PRO A 54 32.10 12.09 36.45
C PRO A 54 32.15 13.40 37.25
N LYS A 55 31.71 14.51 36.66
CA LYS A 55 31.42 15.76 37.39
C LYS A 55 29.92 15.87 37.64
N GLN A 56 29.54 15.77 38.91
CA GLN A 56 28.26 16.24 39.42
C GLN A 56 28.22 17.78 39.43
N SER A 57 27.04 18.27 39.01
CA SER A 57 26.29 19.44 39.49
C SER A 57 26.99 20.80 39.62
N THR A 58 26.55 21.73 38.76
CA THR A 58 26.16 23.07 39.22
C THR A 58 24.84 23.46 38.57
N ASN A 59 23.83 23.67 39.41
CA ASN A 59 22.56 24.31 39.10
C ASN A 59 22.76 25.65 38.40
N GLY A 60 22.10 25.83 37.26
CA GLY A 60 21.92 27.10 36.59
C GLY A 60 20.56 27.10 35.92
N ASN A 61 19.55 27.61 36.64
CA ASN A 61 18.22 27.86 36.13
C ASN A 61 18.31 28.82 34.94
N ASN A 62 18.28 28.28 33.73
CA ASN A 62 17.88 29.01 32.54
C ASN A 62 16.59 28.38 32.05
N GLU A 63 15.47 28.84 32.63
CA GLU A 63 14.17 28.76 31.99
C GLU A 63 14.25 29.53 30.68
N ASN A 64 14.77 28.87 29.64
CA ASN A 64 14.65 29.35 28.29
C ASN A 64 13.20 29.10 27.89
N LYS A 65 12.35 30.04 28.32
CA LYS A 65 10.95 30.17 27.98
C LYS A 65 10.87 30.01 26.46
N ILE A 66 10.40 28.83 26.02
CA ILE A 66 10.11 28.56 24.62
C ILE A 66 9.01 29.55 24.26
N GLN A 67 9.42 30.71 23.73
CA GLN A 67 8.50 31.68 23.20
C GLN A 67 7.74 30.99 22.06
N PRO A 68 6.41 30.97 22.06
CA PRO A 68 5.65 30.36 20.99
C PRO A 68 5.94 31.13 19.70
N LYS A 69 6.78 30.56 18.85
CA LYS A 69 6.89 30.97 17.45
C LYS A 69 5.63 30.49 16.75
N THR A 70 4.62 31.36 16.67
CA THR A 70 4.09 32.00 15.45
C THR A 70 2.65 32.47 15.70
N ASN A 71 2.47 33.79 15.73
CA ASN A 71 1.15 34.46 15.63
C ASN A 71 0.65 34.39 14.18
N GLY A 72 0.28 33.18 13.74
CA GLY A 72 -0.48 32.95 12.52
C GLY A 72 -1.52 31.88 12.82
N THR A 73 -2.79 32.14 12.56
CA THR A 73 -3.86 31.16 12.79
C THR A 73 -3.58 29.93 11.92
N ASP A 74 -3.32 28.78 12.53
CA ASP A 74 -3.14 27.50 11.83
C ASP A 74 -4.34 27.28 10.87
N PRO A 75 -4.11 27.16 9.54
CA PRO A 75 -5.19 27.02 8.58
C PRO A 75 -6.01 25.75 8.81
N VAL A 76 -5.40 24.68 9.32
CA VAL A 76 -6.11 23.44 9.68
C VAL A 76 -7.01 23.69 10.88
N LYS A 77 -6.49 24.34 11.93
CA LYS A 77 -7.29 24.74 13.08
C LYS A 77 -8.47 25.63 12.67
N LYS A 78 -8.26 26.62 11.79
CA LYS A 78 -9.33 27.49 11.29
C LYS A 78 -10.41 26.70 10.55
N GLN A 79 -10.01 25.72 9.74
CA GLN A 79 -10.95 24.85 9.03
C GLN A 79 -11.74 23.97 10.01
N LEU A 80 -11.08 23.35 10.98
CA LEU A 80 -11.71 22.56 12.04
C LEU A 80 -12.66 23.39 12.90
N ASP A 81 -12.27 24.60 13.28
CA ASP A 81 -13.11 25.52 14.06
C ASP A 81 -14.39 25.91 13.28
N SER A 82 -14.36 25.86 11.94
CA SER A 82 -15.51 26.14 11.08
C SER A 82 -16.45 24.96 10.83
N MET A 83 -16.13 23.77 11.34
CA MET A 83 -16.91 22.55 11.15
C MET A 83 -17.87 22.32 12.33
N THR A 84 -19.05 21.80 12.00
CA THR A 84 -19.98 21.22 12.98
C THR A 84 -19.38 19.96 13.63
N LEU A 85 -19.97 19.49 14.73
CA LEU A 85 -19.55 18.23 15.35
C LEU A 85 -19.73 17.05 14.39
N ASP A 86 -20.86 16.98 13.67
CA ASP A 86 -21.14 15.90 12.73
C ASP A 86 -20.15 15.86 11.57
N GLU A 87 -19.77 17.02 11.03
CA GLU A 87 -18.70 17.10 10.02
C GLU A 87 -17.37 16.59 10.59
N LYS A 88 -17.01 16.95 11.82
CA LYS A 88 -15.76 16.48 12.46
C LYS A 88 -15.76 14.97 12.63
N LEU A 89 -16.88 14.40 13.10
CA LEU A 89 -17.03 12.96 13.26
C LEU A 89 -16.97 12.24 11.92
N GLY A 90 -17.64 12.78 10.88
CA GLY A 90 -17.59 12.25 9.53
C GLY A 90 -16.17 12.17 8.98
N GLN A 91 -15.37 13.23 9.19
CA GLN A 91 -13.97 13.26 8.73
C GLN A 91 -13.05 12.24 9.41
N MET A 92 -13.48 11.60 10.51
CA MET A 92 -12.74 10.51 11.16
C MET A 92 -13.06 9.13 10.58
N VAL A 93 -13.96 9.05 9.59
CA VAL A 93 -14.46 7.79 9.03
C VAL A 93 -14.04 7.64 7.56
N ILE A 94 -13.44 6.49 7.27
CA ILE A 94 -13.30 5.95 5.91
C ILE A 94 -14.18 4.71 5.80
N THR A 95 -15.03 4.65 4.80
CA THR A 95 -16.00 3.55 4.61
C THR A 95 -15.74 2.75 3.33
N GLY A 96 -16.21 1.51 3.28
CA GLY A 96 -16.24 0.73 2.05
C GLY A 96 -17.32 1.20 1.08
N ILE A 97 -17.34 0.55 -0.10
CA ILE A 97 -18.37 0.70 -1.14
C ILE A 97 -18.90 -0.71 -1.42
N ASP A 98 -20.21 -0.85 -1.64
CA ASP A 98 -20.86 -2.16 -1.86
C ASP A 98 -21.19 -2.43 -3.34
N SER A 99 -20.77 -1.54 -4.23
CA SER A 99 -21.16 -1.51 -5.65
C SER A 99 -19.97 -1.19 -6.57
N TYR A 100 -20.23 -1.28 -7.88
CA TYR A 100 -19.34 -0.81 -8.95
C TYR A 100 -19.56 0.66 -9.32
N THR A 101 -20.52 1.33 -8.68
CA THR A 101 -20.87 2.73 -8.94
C THR A 101 -21.04 3.49 -7.62
N ALA A 102 -21.04 4.84 -7.70
CA ALA A 102 -21.41 5.68 -6.56
C ALA A 102 -22.93 5.64 -6.37
N ASP A 103 -23.41 4.60 -5.69
CA ASP A 103 -24.82 4.34 -5.44
C ASP A 103 -25.42 5.25 -4.35
N GLY A 104 -26.71 5.08 -4.05
CA GLY A 104 -27.41 5.88 -3.06
C GLY A 104 -26.78 5.84 -1.67
N ASN A 105 -26.16 4.71 -1.29
CA ASN A 105 -25.48 4.58 0.00
C ASN A 105 -24.19 5.41 0.01
N ALA A 106 -23.36 5.31 -1.03
CA ALA A 106 -22.17 6.14 -1.16
C ALA A 106 -22.52 7.64 -1.15
N LEU A 107 -23.57 8.04 -1.86
CA LEU A 107 -24.06 9.42 -1.86
C LEU A 107 -24.56 9.88 -0.49
N LYS A 108 -25.23 9.00 0.27
CA LYS A 108 -25.65 9.30 1.64
C LYS A 108 -24.45 9.48 2.58
N MET A 109 -23.42 8.64 2.45
CA MET A 109 -22.17 8.78 3.23
C MET A 109 -21.50 10.13 2.99
N ILE A 110 -21.47 10.60 1.74
CA ILE A 110 -20.88 11.90 1.39
C ILE A 110 -21.73 13.07 1.89
N ASN A 111 -23.03 13.05 1.57
CA ASN A 111 -23.89 14.24 1.73
C ASN A 111 -24.48 14.38 3.13
N SER A 112 -24.75 13.26 3.81
CA SER A 112 -25.43 13.26 5.11
C SER A 112 -24.48 12.94 6.27
N TYR A 113 -23.47 12.10 6.04
CA TYR A 113 -22.53 11.68 7.08
C TYR A 113 -21.14 12.31 6.96
N HIS A 114 -20.90 13.12 5.93
CA HIS A 114 -19.66 13.89 5.75
C HIS A 114 -18.39 13.04 5.89
N VAL A 115 -18.42 11.79 5.39
CA VAL A 115 -17.29 10.87 5.55
C VAL A 115 -15.99 11.47 5.01
N GLY A 116 -14.88 11.19 5.68
CA GLY A 116 -13.55 11.62 5.27
C GLY A 116 -13.06 10.92 4.01
N GLY A 117 -13.56 9.70 3.73
CA GLY A 117 -13.15 8.97 2.54
C GLY A 117 -13.80 7.62 2.31
N PHE A 118 -13.33 6.97 1.26
CA PHE A 118 -13.70 5.61 0.88
C PHE A 118 -12.46 4.74 0.65
N ILE A 119 -12.55 3.48 1.05
CA ILE A 119 -11.62 2.42 0.65
C ILE A 119 -12.24 1.59 -0.48
N VAL A 120 -11.51 1.44 -1.59
CA VAL A 120 -11.92 0.61 -2.72
C VAL A 120 -11.30 -0.78 -2.57
N LEU A 121 -12.16 -1.80 -2.60
CA LEU A 121 -11.77 -3.20 -2.47
C LEU A 121 -11.95 -3.94 -3.80
N SER A 122 -11.46 -5.18 -3.87
CA SER A 122 -11.47 -5.97 -5.12
C SER A 122 -12.89 -6.14 -5.69
N GLN A 123 -13.90 -6.30 -4.83
CA GLN A 123 -15.30 -6.43 -5.26
C GLN A 123 -15.88 -5.15 -5.90
N ASN A 124 -15.19 -4.02 -5.82
CA ASN A 124 -15.59 -2.76 -6.42
C ASN A 124 -14.92 -2.51 -7.79
N VAL A 125 -14.04 -3.41 -8.22
CA VAL A 125 -13.19 -3.25 -9.41
C VAL A 125 -13.51 -4.34 -10.42
N LYS A 126 -14.15 -3.95 -11.52
CA LYS A 126 -14.47 -4.84 -12.65
C LYS A 126 -13.48 -4.69 -13.80
N ASN A 127 -13.17 -3.46 -14.17
CA ASN A 127 -12.21 -3.10 -15.21
C ASN A 127 -11.86 -1.61 -15.09
N THR A 128 -10.90 -1.16 -15.89
CA THR A 128 -10.37 0.20 -15.93
C THR A 128 -11.46 1.26 -16.12
N SER A 129 -12.33 1.08 -17.12
CA SER A 129 -13.36 2.07 -17.45
C SER A 129 -14.38 2.23 -16.32
N GLN A 130 -14.83 1.12 -15.75
CA GLN A 130 -15.74 1.13 -14.61
C GLN A 130 -15.10 1.79 -13.39
N LEU A 131 -13.86 1.46 -13.05
CA LEU A 131 -13.17 2.03 -11.90
C LEU A 131 -13.03 3.55 -12.03
N LEU A 132 -12.60 4.05 -13.20
CA LEU A 132 -12.53 5.48 -13.47
C LEU A 132 -13.91 6.16 -13.31
N GLY A 133 -14.97 5.52 -13.78
CA GLY A 133 -16.34 5.99 -13.62
C GLY A 133 -16.76 6.10 -12.14
N LEU A 134 -16.44 5.08 -11.34
CA LEU A 134 -16.68 5.07 -9.89
C LEU A 134 -15.96 6.24 -9.20
N LEU A 135 -14.64 6.34 -9.39
CA LEU A 135 -13.82 7.34 -8.69
C LEU A 135 -14.19 8.77 -9.07
N ASN A 136 -14.46 9.02 -10.35
CA ASN A 136 -14.91 10.32 -10.82
C ASN A 136 -16.31 10.69 -10.26
N SER A 137 -17.20 9.71 -10.12
CA SER A 137 -18.52 9.93 -9.54
C SER A 137 -18.45 10.29 -8.05
N LEU A 138 -17.58 9.64 -7.28
CA LEU A 138 -17.34 9.97 -5.87
C LEU A 138 -16.79 11.41 -5.72
N LYS A 139 -15.79 11.77 -6.53
CA LYS A 139 -15.23 13.14 -6.54
C LYS A 139 -16.29 14.18 -6.91
N LYS A 140 -17.11 13.89 -7.92
CA LYS A 140 -18.20 14.77 -8.35
C LYS A 140 -19.25 14.93 -7.26
N ALA A 141 -19.63 13.86 -6.58
CA ALA A 141 -20.58 13.90 -5.47
C ALA A 141 -20.04 14.76 -4.30
N ASN A 142 -18.73 14.72 -4.04
CA ASN A 142 -18.09 15.52 -3.01
C ASN A 142 -17.77 16.97 -3.43
N SER A 143 -18.07 17.39 -4.67
CA SER A 143 -17.64 18.69 -5.20
C SER A 143 -18.15 19.92 -4.43
N LYS A 144 -19.21 19.77 -3.64
CA LYS A 144 -19.78 20.83 -2.79
C LYS A 144 -19.19 20.86 -1.38
N ASN A 145 -18.49 19.80 -0.96
CA ASN A 145 -17.85 19.72 0.34
C ASN A 145 -16.49 20.44 0.29
N LYS A 146 -16.14 21.14 1.37
CA LYS A 146 -14.88 21.89 1.47
C LYS A 146 -13.65 20.99 1.48
N ILE A 147 -13.79 19.75 1.96
CA ILE A 147 -12.71 18.80 2.16
C ILE A 147 -12.81 17.72 1.09
N PRO A 148 -11.78 17.51 0.25
CA PRO A 148 -11.73 16.39 -0.68
C PRO A 148 -11.75 15.05 0.06
N LEU A 149 -12.42 14.05 -0.51
CA LEU A 149 -12.39 12.68 0.01
C LEU A 149 -10.97 12.11 -0.08
N PHE A 150 -10.58 11.34 0.94
CA PHE A 150 -9.63 10.26 0.74
C PHE A 150 -10.29 9.17 -0.10
N ILE A 151 -9.65 8.80 -1.20
CA ILE A 151 -10.03 7.69 -2.05
C ILE A 151 -8.85 6.74 -1.99
N SER A 152 -8.98 5.74 -1.12
CA SER A 152 -7.91 4.83 -0.74
C SER A 152 -8.05 3.45 -1.38
N VAL A 153 -6.94 2.72 -1.38
CA VAL A 153 -6.79 1.37 -1.91
C VAL A 153 -5.71 0.63 -1.11
N ASP A 154 -5.72 -0.70 -1.15
CA ASP A 154 -4.62 -1.55 -0.68
C ASP A 154 -3.78 -2.02 -1.89
N GLU A 155 -2.82 -1.23 -2.33
CA GLU A 155 -1.96 -1.57 -3.49
C GLU A 155 -0.50 -1.83 -3.07
N GLU A 156 -0.28 -2.88 -2.30
CA GLU A 156 1.06 -3.26 -1.84
C GLU A 156 1.91 -3.94 -2.93
N GLY A 157 1.25 -4.70 -3.81
CA GLY A 157 1.88 -5.63 -4.74
C GLY A 157 1.72 -7.10 -4.31
N GLY A 158 2.21 -8.01 -5.14
CA GLY A 158 2.02 -9.45 -4.96
C GLY A 158 0.54 -9.85 -5.02
N ARG A 159 0.07 -10.52 -3.95
CA ARG A 159 -1.32 -10.97 -3.82
C ARG A 159 -2.27 -9.87 -3.36
N ILE A 160 -1.75 -8.79 -2.76
CA ILE A 160 -2.55 -7.66 -2.30
C ILE A 160 -2.47 -6.57 -3.38
N SER A 161 -3.39 -6.68 -4.33
CA SER A 161 -3.60 -5.70 -5.39
C SER A 161 -5.09 -5.60 -5.65
N ARG A 162 -5.57 -4.36 -5.76
CA ARG A 162 -6.97 -4.07 -6.10
C ARG A 162 -7.10 -3.49 -7.51
N MET A 163 -6.01 -3.39 -8.25
CA MET A 163 -6.05 -2.84 -9.60
C MET A 163 -6.81 -3.75 -10.57
N PRO A 164 -7.37 -3.18 -11.65
CA PRO A 164 -7.97 -3.97 -12.71
C PRO A 164 -6.99 -5.00 -13.29
N ALA A 165 -7.49 -6.18 -13.66
CA ALA A 165 -6.69 -7.31 -14.15
C ALA A 165 -5.93 -7.01 -15.46
N GLU A 166 -6.28 -5.90 -16.14
CA GLU A 166 -5.54 -5.36 -17.28
C GLU A 166 -4.10 -4.93 -16.92
N PHE A 167 -3.79 -4.76 -15.64
CA PHE A 167 -2.48 -4.34 -15.15
C PHE A 167 -1.78 -5.47 -14.39
N ALA A 168 -0.50 -5.66 -14.69
CA ALA A 168 0.33 -6.59 -13.95
C ALA A 168 0.56 -6.08 -12.51
N ASN A 169 0.53 -7.01 -11.55
CA ASN A 169 0.88 -6.72 -10.17
C ASN A 169 2.40 -6.52 -10.05
N PHE A 170 2.78 -5.63 -9.13
CA PHE A 170 4.18 -5.55 -8.68
C PHE A 170 4.56 -6.81 -7.90
N PRO A 171 5.85 -7.15 -7.76
CA PRO A 171 6.29 -8.26 -6.90
C PRO A 171 5.87 -8.03 -5.43
N PRO A 172 5.70 -9.09 -4.62
CA PRO A 172 5.43 -8.94 -3.19
C PRO A 172 6.64 -8.31 -2.45
N ASN A 173 6.37 -7.68 -1.31
CA ASN A 173 7.39 -7.00 -0.48
C ASN A 173 8.57 -7.92 -0.10
N SER A 174 8.33 -9.22 0.12
CA SER A 174 9.40 -10.19 0.40
C SER A 174 10.37 -10.37 -0.77
N THR A 175 9.87 -10.36 -2.02
CA THR A 175 10.70 -10.43 -3.22
C THR A 175 11.49 -9.13 -3.42
N ILE A 176 10.86 -7.98 -3.17
CA ILE A 176 11.53 -6.67 -3.25
C ILE A 176 12.64 -6.59 -2.17
N GLY A 177 12.34 -7.02 -0.94
CA GLY A 177 13.28 -7.02 0.19
C GLY A 177 14.49 -7.90 -0.01
N ARG A 178 14.36 -9.06 -0.71
CA ARG A 178 15.50 -9.93 -1.06
C ARG A 178 16.55 -9.24 -1.92
N ALA A 179 16.19 -8.18 -2.65
CA ALA A 179 17.15 -7.37 -3.40
C ALA A 179 18.05 -6.50 -2.50
N ASN A 180 17.68 -6.32 -1.22
CA ASN A 180 18.40 -5.55 -0.21
C ASN A 180 18.88 -4.17 -0.72
N ASN A 181 17.99 -3.44 -1.40
CA ASN A 181 18.31 -2.19 -2.06
C ASN A 181 17.18 -1.16 -1.87
N ALA A 182 17.40 -0.20 -0.97
CA ALA A 182 16.41 0.82 -0.64
C ALA A 182 16.03 1.71 -1.83
N ALA A 183 16.98 2.02 -2.74
CA ALA A 183 16.69 2.82 -3.93
C ALA A 183 15.80 2.06 -4.93
N PHE A 184 15.96 0.73 -5.01
CA PHE A 184 15.05 -0.11 -5.78
C PHE A 184 13.65 -0.14 -5.16
N SER A 185 13.53 -0.34 -3.85
CA SER A 185 12.24 -0.29 -3.15
C SER A 185 11.53 1.06 -3.34
N TYR A 186 12.26 2.17 -3.26
CA TYR A 186 11.72 3.51 -3.52
C TYR A 186 11.15 3.63 -4.94
N LYS A 187 11.87 3.13 -5.95
CA LYS A 187 11.40 3.15 -7.35
C LYS A 187 10.12 2.32 -7.52
N VAL A 188 10.00 1.19 -6.84
CA VAL A 188 8.76 0.38 -6.85
C VAL A 188 7.61 1.18 -6.24
N GLY A 189 7.81 1.79 -5.06
CA GLY A 189 6.79 2.63 -4.43
C GLY A 189 6.35 3.81 -5.31
N VAL A 190 7.29 4.49 -5.98
CA VAL A 190 6.97 5.55 -6.95
C VAL A 190 6.15 5.02 -8.12
N ALA A 191 6.48 3.84 -8.65
CA ALA A 191 5.73 3.23 -9.74
C ALA A 191 4.30 2.84 -9.33
N ILE A 192 4.12 2.28 -8.12
CA ILE A 192 2.80 2.02 -7.53
C ILE A 192 2.02 3.33 -7.37
N ALA A 193 2.62 4.35 -6.77
CA ALA A 193 1.99 5.65 -6.57
C ALA A 193 1.54 6.29 -7.89
N HIS A 194 2.37 6.23 -8.94
CA HIS A 194 1.98 6.71 -10.28
C HIS A 194 0.82 5.91 -10.87
N LYS A 195 0.85 4.58 -10.72
CA LYS A 195 -0.24 3.70 -11.17
C LYS A 195 -1.55 4.06 -10.50
N ILE A 196 -1.63 4.08 -9.17
CA ILE A 196 -2.90 4.36 -8.49
C ILE A 196 -3.38 5.80 -8.71
N LYS A 197 -2.44 6.76 -8.77
CA LYS A 197 -2.75 8.16 -9.02
C LYS A 197 -3.35 8.39 -10.40
N SER A 198 -2.97 7.60 -11.42
CA SER A 198 -3.55 7.72 -12.76
C SER A 198 -5.03 7.33 -12.83
N PHE A 199 -5.51 6.49 -11.90
CA PHE A 199 -6.95 6.22 -11.73
C PHE A 199 -7.64 7.27 -10.90
N GLY A 200 -6.88 7.98 -10.07
CA GLY A 200 -7.37 9.06 -9.23
C GLY A 200 -7.52 8.70 -7.76
N PHE A 201 -6.91 7.60 -7.31
CA PHE A 201 -6.64 7.37 -5.89
C PHE A 201 -5.68 8.44 -5.36
N ASN A 202 -5.82 8.77 -4.08
CA ASN A 202 -4.97 9.76 -3.41
C ASN A 202 -4.43 9.26 -2.05
N MET A 203 -4.72 8.01 -1.70
CA MET A 203 -4.23 7.35 -0.50
C MET A 203 -4.01 5.88 -0.81
N ASP A 204 -2.96 5.29 -0.26
CA ASP A 204 -2.64 3.88 -0.37
C ASP A 204 -2.34 3.36 1.04
N PHE A 205 -2.90 2.22 1.42
CA PHE A 205 -2.62 1.56 2.69
C PHE A 205 -1.39 0.65 2.55
N ALA A 206 -0.29 1.24 2.12
CA ALA A 206 1.00 0.62 1.90
C ALA A 206 2.13 1.60 2.30
N PRO A 207 3.34 1.11 2.65
CA PRO A 207 3.76 -0.29 2.66
C PRO A 207 3.43 -1.02 3.97
N VAL A 208 3.41 -2.35 3.91
CA VAL A 208 3.50 -3.21 5.10
C VAL A 208 4.93 -3.14 5.65
N LEU A 209 5.05 -2.74 6.92
CA LEU A 209 6.32 -2.66 7.65
C LEU A 209 6.47 -3.77 8.70
N ASP A 210 5.55 -4.75 8.69
CA ASP A 210 5.63 -5.91 9.58
C ASP A 210 6.85 -6.77 9.26
N ILE A 211 7.54 -7.20 10.32
CA ILE A 211 8.67 -8.13 10.22
C ILE A 211 8.13 -9.55 10.31
N ASN A 212 8.17 -10.29 9.21
CA ASN A 212 7.68 -11.68 9.17
C ASN A 212 8.71 -12.67 9.76
N SER A 213 8.94 -12.60 11.07
CA SER A 213 9.87 -13.48 11.79
C SER A 213 9.29 -14.83 12.21
N ASN A 214 7.96 -14.96 12.22
CA ASN A 214 7.27 -16.22 12.50
C ASN A 214 6.93 -16.94 11.19
N PRO A 215 7.53 -18.11 10.88
CA PRO A 215 7.22 -18.86 9.66
C PRO A 215 5.76 -19.31 9.55
N GLU A 216 5.07 -19.47 10.68
CA GLU A 216 3.67 -19.89 10.75
C GLU A 216 2.68 -18.71 10.69
N ASN A 217 3.14 -17.49 10.41
CA ASN A 217 2.25 -16.33 10.29
C ASN A 217 1.35 -16.46 9.05
N PRO A 218 0.03 -16.58 9.20
CA PRO A 218 -0.87 -16.82 8.08
C PRO A 218 -1.28 -15.52 7.34
N VAL A 219 -0.87 -14.34 7.84
CA VAL A 219 -1.38 -13.04 7.37
C VAL A 219 -0.36 -12.24 6.56
N ILE A 220 0.90 -12.11 7.02
CA ILE A 220 1.92 -11.23 6.41
C ILE A 220 2.85 -11.98 5.44
N GLY A 221 3.14 -13.25 5.73
CA GLY A 221 4.01 -14.12 4.94
C GLY A 221 3.39 -14.58 3.62
#